data_AF-A0A8B3E4F8-F1
#
_entry.id   AF-A0A8B3E4F8-F1
#
_cell.length_a   1.000
_cell.length_b   1.000
_cell.length_c   1.000
_cell.angle_alpha   90.00
_cell.angle_beta   90.00
_cell.angle_gamma   90.00
#
_symmetry.space_group_name_H-M   'P 1'
#
loop_
_entity.id
_entity.type
_entity.pdbx_description
1 polymer ?
#
loop_
_entity_poly.entity_id
_entity_poly.type
_entity_poly.pdbx_seq_one_letter_code
_entity_poly.pdbx_strand_id
1 'polypeptide(L)'
;MQYNGTIQYKVLSGGGLDGNGEPIISTVSWSEPIRCLYKTVKHSNTIYQQGKFTDKSYEILIESRDFQADTVKLTNDRTQFLGEFEVQDIEFVNRSGRVKITV
;
A
#
# COMPACT_ATOMS: atom_id res chain seq x y z
N MET A 1 -6.17 18.00 -5.38
CA MET A 1 -5.62 17.72 -6.73
C MET A 1 -5.18 16.26 -6.76
N GLN A 2 -5.29 15.60 -7.91
CA GLN A 2 -4.76 14.23 -8.12
C GLN A 2 -3.43 14.32 -8.86
N TYR A 3 -2.54 13.36 -8.58
CA TYR A 3 -1.19 13.27 -9.11
C TYR A 3 -0.93 11.86 -9.64
N ASN A 4 -0.01 11.73 -10.60
CA ASN A 4 0.41 10.45 -11.12
C ASN A 4 1.56 9.88 -10.28
N GLY A 5 1.61 8.56 -10.13
CA GLY A 5 2.70 7.89 -9.44
C GLY A 5 2.73 6.39 -9.70
N THR A 6 3.46 5.68 -8.84
CA THR A 6 3.47 4.23 -8.77
C THR A 6 3.37 3.76 -7.33
N ILE A 7 2.66 2.65 -7.11
CA ILE A 7 2.72 1.90 -5.86
C ILE A 7 3.46 0.58 -6.04
N GLN A 8 4.11 0.13 -4.97
CA GLN A 8 4.54 -1.25 -4.81
C GLN A 8 4.00 -1.75 -3.47
N TYR A 9 3.62 -3.02 -3.36
CA TYR A 9 3.20 -3.61 -2.10
C TYR A 9 4.22 -4.62 -1.59
N LYS A 10 4.25 -4.79 -0.27
CA LYS A 10 5.18 -5.70 0.39
C LYS A 10 4.73 -7.15 0.15
N VAL A 11 5.66 -7.99 -0.28
CA VAL A 11 5.44 -9.43 -0.49
C VAL A 11 6.27 -10.20 0.53
N LEU A 12 5.59 -10.97 1.38
CA LEU A 12 6.19 -11.91 2.30
C LEU A 12 6.23 -13.29 1.62
N SER A 13 7.42 -13.87 1.52
CA SER A 13 7.65 -15.19 0.91
C SER A 13 8.35 -16.12 1.89
N GLY A 14 7.98 -17.39 1.90
CA GLY A 14 8.47 -18.37 2.88
C GLY A 14 7.73 -18.26 4.22
N GLY A 15 8.39 -18.62 5.32
CA GLY A 15 7.73 -18.80 6.61
C GLY A 15 7.16 -20.21 6.79
N GLY A 16 6.63 -20.48 7.98
CA GLY A 16 6.14 -21.80 8.37
C GLY A 16 7.23 -22.70 8.94
N LEU A 17 6.95 -24.00 8.99
CA LEU A 17 7.88 -25.03 9.43
C LEU A 17 8.24 -25.94 8.26
N ASP A 18 9.47 -26.43 8.22
CA ASP A 18 9.89 -27.44 7.25
C ASP A 18 9.37 -28.85 7.62
N GLY A 19 9.75 -29.87 6.84
CA GLY A 19 9.34 -31.26 7.09
C GLY A 19 9.85 -31.86 8.41
N ASN A 20 10.79 -31.20 9.09
CA ASN A 20 11.33 -31.60 10.39
C ASN A 20 10.77 -30.76 11.54
N GLY A 21 9.89 -29.79 11.25
CA GLY A 21 9.34 -28.87 12.24
C GLY A 21 10.23 -27.66 12.53
N GLU A 22 11.27 -27.40 11.72
CA GLU A 22 12.15 -26.25 11.89
C GLU A 22 11.58 -24.99 11.20
N PRO A 23 11.70 -23.79 11.79
CA PRO A 23 11.19 -22.57 11.17
C PRO A 23 11.88 -22.24 9.84
N ILE A 24 11.09 -22.01 8.80
CA ILE A 24 11.57 -21.48 7.52
C ILE A 24 11.64 -19.95 7.63
N ILE A 25 12.78 -19.37 7.29
CA ILE A 25 12.96 -17.91 7.31
C ILE A 25 12.04 -17.27 6.26
N SER A 26 11.22 -16.32 6.70
CA SER A 26 10.46 -15.47 5.78
C SER A 26 11.37 -14.41 5.17
N THR A 27 11.23 -14.20 3.87
CA THR A 27 11.89 -13.11 3.13
C THR A 27 10.87 -12.04 2.76
N VAL A 28 11.34 -10.79 2.73
CA VAL A 28 10.53 -9.63 2.37
C VAL A 28 11.04 -9.08 1.05
N SER A 29 10.12 -8.89 0.11
CA SER A 29 10.37 -8.24 -1.17
C SER A 29 9.27 -7.22 -1.49
N TRP A 30 9.47 -6.42 -2.54
CA TRP A 30 8.46 -5.50 -3.05
C TRP A 30 7.94 -6.00 -4.39
N SER A 31 6.64 -5.83 -4.65
CA SER A 31 6.03 -6.11 -5.95
C SER A 31 6.63 -5.27 -7.07
N GLU A 32 6.32 -5.61 -8.31
CA GLU A 32 6.54 -4.71 -9.44
C GLU A 32 5.75 -3.38 -9.27
N PRO A 33 6.26 -2.25 -9.79
CA PRO A 33 5.56 -0.97 -9.73
C PRO A 33 4.24 -0.97 -10.51
N ILE A 34 3.17 -0.57 -9.83
CA ILE A 34 1.83 -0.41 -10.41
C ILE A 34 1.54 1.07 -10.58
N ARG A 35 1.21 1.49 -11.80
CA ARG A 35 0.78 2.88 -12.08
C ARG A 35 -0.47 3.23 -11.27
N CYS A 36 -0.46 4.40 -10.65
CA CYS A 36 -1.58 4.86 -9.84
C CYS A 36 -1.85 6.36 -10.02
N LEU A 37 -3.06 6.77 -9.67
CA LEU A 37 -3.38 8.14 -9.31
C LEU A 37 -3.40 8.25 -7.78
N TYR A 38 -2.91 9.34 -7.22
CA TYR A 38 -3.00 9.56 -5.78
C TYR A 38 -3.39 11.00 -5.46
N LYS A 39 -4.01 11.21 -4.30
CA LYS A 39 -4.27 12.53 -3.73
C LYS A 39 -4.02 12.51 -2.23
N THR A 40 -3.53 13.61 -1.69
CA THR A 40 -3.44 13.79 -0.24
C THR A 40 -4.85 13.91 0.34
N VAL A 41 -5.11 13.15 1.40
CA VAL A 41 -6.30 13.27 2.22
C VAL A 41 -5.95 14.14 3.42
N LYS A 42 -6.71 15.23 3.63
CA LYS A 42 -6.60 16.01 4.84
C LYS A 42 -7.43 15.33 5.91
N HIS A 43 -6.79 14.84 6.96
CA HIS A 43 -7.51 14.53 8.18
C HIS A 43 -7.78 15.83 8.94
N SER A 44 -9.04 16.10 9.25
CA SER A 44 -9.43 17.24 10.09
C SER A 44 -9.03 17.02 11.56
N ASN A 45 -8.89 15.76 11.97
CA ASN A 45 -8.48 15.36 13.31
C ASN A 45 -7.33 14.36 13.20
N THR A 46 -6.23 14.62 13.90
CA THR A 46 -5.09 13.73 14.07
C THR A 46 -5.58 12.35 14.50
N ILE A 47 -5.55 11.36 13.61
CA ILE A 47 -5.94 9.99 13.96
C ILE A 47 -4.80 9.40 14.80
N TYR A 48 -5.06 9.25 16.10
CA TYR A 48 -4.18 8.55 17.02
C TYR A 48 -4.44 7.05 16.86
N GLN A 49 -3.72 6.39 15.95
CA GLN A 49 -3.71 4.93 15.87
C GLN A 49 -2.38 4.39 16.36
N GLN A 50 -2.43 3.58 17.41
CA GLN A 50 -1.30 2.80 17.93
C GLN A 50 0.00 3.59 18.22
N GLY A 51 -0.10 4.84 18.68
CA GLY A 51 1.06 5.64 19.09
C GLY A 51 1.92 6.19 17.95
N LYS A 52 1.49 6.08 16.69
CA LYS A 52 2.14 6.72 15.54
C LYS A 52 1.27 7.87 15.02
N PHE A 53 1.88 9.04 14.88
CA PHE A 53 1.29 10.17 14.17
C PHE A 53 1.59 10.01 12.68
N THR A 54 0.56 9.84 11.85
CA THR A 54 0.72 9.86 10.39
C THR A 54 0.27 11.22 9.86
N ASP A 55 1.22 12.13 9.65
CA ASP A 55 0.93 13.50 9.17
C ASP A 55 0.40 13.55 7.73
N LYS A 56 0.50 12.44 6.97
CA LYS A 56 0.13 12.38 5.56
C LYS A 56 -0.62 11.09 5.25
N SER A 57 -1.89 11.22 4.91
CA SER A 57 -2.70 10.13 4.35
C SER A 57 -2.90 10.33 2.85
N TYR A 58 -2.99 9.24 2.11
CA TYR A 58 -3.25 9.26 0.68
C TYR A 58 -4.44 8.38 0.31
N GLU A 59 -5.22 8.84 -0.65
CA GLU A 59 -6.13 7.99 -1.40
C GLU A 59 -5.45 7.67 -2.72
N ILE A 60 -5.29 6.39 -3.01
CA ILE A 60 -4.59 5.86 -4.17
C ILE A 60 -5.59 5.08 -5.02
N LEU A 61 -5.59 5.31 -6.33
CA LEU A 61 -6.42 4.60 -7.30
C LEU A 61 -5.54 3.85 -8.30
N ILE A 62 -5.79 2.56 -8.45
CA ILE A 62 -5.19 1.71 -9.47
C ILE A 62 -6.28 1.08 -10.35
N GLU A 63 -5.88 0.62 -11.54
CA GLU A 63 -6.73 -0.20 -12.41
C GLU A 63 -7.18 -1.49 -11.69
N SER A 64 -8.41 -1.93 -11.97
CA SER A 64 -9.00 -3.13 -11.36
C SER A 64 -8.11 -4.35 -11.56
N ARG A 65 -7.87 -5.03 -10.44
CA ARG A 65 -7.13 -6.29 -10.31
C ARG A 65 -7.44 -6.86 -8.94
N ASP A 66 -7.16 -8.15 -8.75
CA ASP A 66 -7.05 -8.68 -7.39
C ASP A 66 -5.91 -7.97 -6.67
N PHE A 67 -6.24 -7.32 -5.56
CA PHE A 67 -5.29 -6.52 -4.80
C PHE A 67 -5.52 -6.71 -3.31
N GLN A 68 -4.46 -7.16 -2.63
CA GLN A 68 -4.41 -7.28 -1.19
C GLN A 68 -2.99 -6.95 -0.74
N ALA A 69 -2.86 -6.10 0.27
CA ALA A 69 -1.57 -5.67 0.80
C ALA A 69 -1.75 -5.09 2.20
N ASP A 70 -0.80 -5.37 3.09
CA ASP A 70 -0.75 -4.74 4.42
C ASP A 70 0.08 -3.45 4.41
N THR A 71 1.04 -3.34 3.48
CA THR A 71 1.96 -2.20 3.39
C THR A 71 2.24 -1.88 1.94
N VAL A 72 2.21 -0.58 1.61
CA VAL A 72 2.54 -0.07 0.29
C VAL A 72 3.62 0.99 0.35
N LYS A 73 4.39 1.08 -0.71
CA LYS A 73 5.41 2.08 -0.98
C LYS A 73 4.91 2.99 -2.10
N LEU A 74 4.82 4.30 -1.87
CA LEU A 74 4.34 5.28 -2.85
C LEU A 74 5.50 6.11 -3.41
N THR A 75 5.54 6.22 -4.73
CA THR A 75 6.51 7.03 -5.48
C THR A 75 5.76 7.93 -6.45
N ASN A 76 6.17 9.20 -6.56
CA ASN A 76 5.55 10.12 -7.53
C ASN A 76 6.05 9.88 -8.97
N ASP A 77 5.46 10.58 -9.94
CA ASP A 77 5.84 10.54 -11.36
C ASP A 77 7.28 11.00 -11.66
N ARG A 78 7.90 11.74 -10.75
CA ARG A 78 9.31 12.15 -10.81
C ARG A 78 10.25 11.17 -10.13
N THR A 79 9.81 9.95 -9.84
CA THR A 79 10.58 8.88 -9.16
C THR A 79 10.98 9.21 -7.72
N GLN A 80 10.41 10.25 -7.12
CA GLN A 80 10.65 10.60 -5.73
C GLN A 80 9.83 9.72 -4.81
N PHE A 81 10.50 9.08 -3.85
CA PHE A 81 9.88 8.31 -2.79
C PHE A 81 9.09 9.22 -1.85
N LEU A 82 7.80 8.92 -1.66
CA LEU A 82 6.90 9.69 -0.80
C LEU A 82 6.71 9.07 0.59
N GLY A 83 6.90 7.76 0.71
CA GLY A 83 6.79 7.03 1.98
C GLY A 83 6.35 5.58 1.82
N GLU A 84 6.52 4.83 2.90
CA GLU A 84 5.89 3.53 3.13
C GLU A 84 4.72 3.73 4.11
N PHE A 85 3.59 3.11 3.80
CA PHE A 85 2.35 3.30 4.54
C PHE A 85 1.66 1.96 4.77
N GLU A 86 1.08 1.80 5.95
CA GLU A 86 0.18 0.69 6.25
C GLU A 86 -1.15 0.92 5.54
N VAL A 87 -1.73 -0.14 4.97
CA VAL A 87 -3.02 -0.05 4.28
C VAL A 87 -4.14 -0.02 5.32
N GLN A 88 -4.97 1.01 5.25
CA GLN A 88 -6.11 1.20 6.15
C GLN A 88 -7.40 0.62 5.57
N ASP A 89 -7.59 0.74 4.25
CA ASP A 89 -8.79 0.26 3.55
C ASP A 89 -8.50 -0.04 2.07
N ILE A 90 -9.21 -1.03 1.52
CA ILE A 90 -9.18 -1.42 0.11
C ILE A 90 -10.62 -1.57 -0.39
N GLU A 91 -11.04 -0.68 -1.28
CA GLU A 91 -12.38 -0.69 -1.87
C GLU A 91 -12.32 -0.97 -3.38
N PHE A 92 -13.08 -1.97 -3.82
CA PHE A 92 -13.27 -2.28 -5.23
C PHE A 92 -14.41 -1.44 -5.81
N VAL A 93 -14.08 -0.43 -6.59
CA VAL A 93 -15.04 0.49 -7.20
C VAL A 93 -15.53 -0.11 -8.53
N ASN A 94 -16.45 -1.07 -8.43
CA ASN A 94 -16.93 -1.89 -9.55
C ASN A 94 -17.42 -1.08 -10.77
N ARG A 95 -18.05 0.07 -10.54
CA ARG A 95 -18.60 0.91 -11.63
C ARG A 95 -17.52 1.58 -12.49
N SER A 96 -16.34 1.83 -11.93
CA SER A 96 -15.22 2.49 -12.63
C SER A 96 -14.08 1.54 -12.99
N GLY A 97 -14.15 0.27 -12.57
CA GLY A 97 -13.08 -0.70 -12.79
C GLY A 97 -11.78 -0.29 -12.09
N ARG A 98 -11.87 0.20 -10.85
CA ARG A 98 -10.70 0.65 -10.07
C ARG A 98 -10.66 0.05 -8.68
N VAL A 99 -9.46 -0.02 -8.12
CA VAL A 99 -9.25 -0.29 -6.69
C VAL A 99 -8.82 1.02 -6.04
N LYS A 100 -9.52 1.40 -4.98
CA LYS A 100 -9.18 2.53 -4.12
C LYS A 100 -8.51 2.01 -2.85
N ILE A 101 -7.34 2.54 -2.54
CA ILE A 101 -6.53 2.16 -1.39
C ILE A 101 -6.35 3.40 -0.53
N THR A 102 -6.68 3.31 0.75
CA THR A 102 -6.46 4.36 1.73
C THR A 102 -5.31 3.99 2.65
N VAL A 103 -4.39 4.92 2.83
CA VAL A 103 -3.17 4.75 3.64
C VAL A 103 -2.94 5.93 4.57
#